data_AF-A0A2S9FE46-F1
#
_entry.id   AF-A0A2S9FE46-F1
#
_cell.length_a   1.000
_cell.length_b   1.000
_cell.length_c   1.000
_cell.angle_alpha   90.00
_cell.angle_beta   90.00
_cell.angle_gamma   90.00
#
_symmetry.space_group_name_H-M   'P 1'
#
loop_
_entity.id
_entity.type
_entity.pdbx_description
1 polymer ?
#
loop_
_entity_poly.entity_id
_entity_poly.type
_entity_poly.pdbx_seq_one_letter_code
_entity_poly.pdbx_strand_id
1 'polypeptide(L)'
;IGAAIHGWVPADFFVRFAGPGNPFAVVVATLAGVPLYVNGAGVVPIAEALWAKGMSLGTVMAFTMSTIALSVPQAVMLRRVMKPPLLALFFGTVAFGIMIIGFLFNLVG
;
A
#
# COMPACT_ATOMS: atom_id res chain seq x y z
N ILE A 1 -5.58 -2.70 24.12
CA ILE A 1 -4.42 -2.23 23.32
C ILE A 1 -4.66 -2.36 21.80
N GLY A 2 -5.68 -3.10 21.33
CA GLY A 2 -6.09 -3.11 19.91
C GLY A 2 -6.91 -1.89 19.43
N ALA A 3 -7.35 -1.02 20.34
CA ALA A 3 -8.17 0.17 20.03
C ALA A 3 -7.35 1.45 19.78
N ALA A 4 -6.03 1.41 20.00
CA ALA A 4 -5.15 2.58 19.81
C ALA A 4 -4.47 2.60 18.43
N ILE A 5 -4.78 1.63 17.55
CA ILE A 5 -4.28 1.58 16.17
C ILE A 5 -5.27 2.32 15.24
N HIS A 6 -5.74 3.49 15.65
CA HIS A 6 -6.26 4.52 14.72
C HIS A 6 -5.07 5.27 14.09
N GLY A 7 -4.02 4.53 13.72
CA GLY A 7 -2.79 5.01 13.11
C GLY A 7 -2.99 5.32 11.64
N TRP A 8 -3.58 6.48 11.37
CA TRP A 8 -3.24 7.37 10.28
C TRP A 8 -3.54 7.01 8.81
N VAL A 9 -4.44 6.07 8.52
CA VAL A 9 -5.37 6.20 7.37
C VAL A 9 -6.72 5.61 7.79
N PRO A 10 -7.79 6.42 7.95
CA PRO A 10 -9.11 5.90 8.30
C PRO A 10 -9.55 4.89 7.26
N ALA A 11 -10.17 3.79 7.67
CA ALA A 11 -10.80 2.89 6.71
C ALA A 11 -11.78 3.64 5.77
N ASP A 12 -12.35 4.75 6.24
CA ASP A 12 -13.17 5.67 5.44
C ASP A 12 -12.41 6.36 4.30
N PHE A 13 -11.11 6.62 4.44
CA PHE A 13 -10.28 7.14 3.35
C PHE A 13 -10.21 6.12 2.21
N PHE A 14 -9.93 4.86 2.55
CA PHE A 14 -9.86 3.79 1.56
C PHE A 14 -11.21 3.49 0.94
N VAL A 15 -12.31 3.53 1.70
CA VAL A 15 -13.65 3.41 1.14
C VAL A 15 -13.94 4.53 0.14
N ARG A 16 -13.51 5.76 0.43
CA ARG A 16 -13.77 6.93 -0.43
C ARG A 16 -12.87 7.00 -1.68
N PHE A 17 -11.59 6.62 -1.55
CA PHE A 17 -10.59 6.81 -2.61
C PHE A 17 -10.05 5.52 -3.23
N ALA A 18 -10.30 4.36 -2.62
CA ALA A 18 -9.91 3.04 -3.11
C ALA A 18 -11.07 2.02 -2.98
N GLY A 19 -12.30 2.52 -2.95
CA GLY A 19 -13.51 1.71 -2.89
C GLY A 19 -13.79 0.94 -4.19
N PRO A 20 -14.79 0.04 -4.15
CA PRO A 20 -15.15 -0.80 -5.29
C PRO A 20 -15.50 0.04 -6.52
N GLY A 21 -14.99 -0.36 -7.69
CA GLY A 21 -15.25 0.30 -8.97
C GLY A 21 -14.39 1.53 -9.28
N ASN A 22 -13.49 1.96 -8.38
CA ASN A 22 -12.54 3.03 -8.69
C ASN A 22 -11.35 2.49 -9.52
N PRO A 23 -11.16 2.92 -10.78
CA PRO A 23 -10.02 2.48 -11.60
C PRO A 23 -8.66 2.95 -11.05
N PHE A 24 -8.64 3.96 -10.18
CA PHE A 24 -7.40 4.43 -9.53
C PHE A 24 -7.17 3.81 -8.15
N ALA A 25 -8.01 2.87 -7.71
CA ALA A 25 -7.92 2.27 -6.39
C ALA A 25 -6.53 1.69 -6.10
N VAL A 26 -5.95 0.96 -7.07
CA VAL A 26 -4.60 0.35 -6.96
C VAL A 26 -3.52 1.41 -6.74
N VAL A 27 -3.59 2.53 -7.46
CA VAL A 27 -2.63 3.63 -7.34
C VAL A 27 -2.74 4.29 -5.97
N VAL A 28 -3.96 4.62 -5.55
CA VAL A 28 -4.24 5.22 -4.24
C VAL A 28 -3.77 4.30 -3.11
N ALA A 29 -4.11 3.01 -3.19
CA ALA A 29 -3.70 1.99 -2.24
C ALA A 29 -2.18 1.87 -2.13
N THR A 30 -1.48 1.87 -3.27
CA THR A 30 -0.02 1.79 -3.32
C THR A 30 0.63 3.00 -2.68
N LEU A 31 0.16 4.22 -2.99
CA LEU A 31 0.71 5.45 -2.43
C LEU A 31 0.39 5.64 -0.95
N ALA A 32 -0.80 5.23 -0.52
CA ALA A 32 -1.22 5.29 0.88
C ALA A 32 -0.52 4.24 1.76
N GLY A 33 -0.05 3.13 1.18
CA GLY A 33 0.72 2.12 1.91
C GLY A 33 2.12 2.58 2.31
N VAL A 34 2.81 3.33 1.44
CA VAL A 34 4.18 3.87 1.67
C VAL A 34 4.37 4.52 3.06
N PRO A 35 3.53 5.48 3.50
CA PRO A 35 3.69 6.11 4.81
C PRO A 35 3.23 5.24 5.99
N LEU A 36 2.45 4.18 5.76
CA LEU A 36 1.74 3.49 6.84
C LEU A 36 2.62 2.59 7.72
N TYR A 37 3.89 2.38 7.36
CA TYR A 37 4.89 1.54 8.05
C TYR A 37 4.30 0.53 9.05
N VAL A 38 3.86 -0.60 8.51
CA VAL A 38 3.35 -1.74 9.30
C VAL A 38 4.27 -2.92 9.08
N ASN A 39 4.52 -3.71 10.13
CA ASN A 39 5.24 -4.96 9.99
C ASN A 39 4.39 -6.01 9.24
N GLY A 40 5.04 -7.02 8.65
CA GLY A 40 4.35 -8.02 7.83
C GLY A 40 3.23 -8.79 8.54
N ALA A 41 3.33 -8.97 9.87
CA ALA A 41 2.26 -9.60 10.64
C ALA A 41 1.08 -8.65 10.93
N GLY A 42 1.35 -7.36 11.15
CA GLY A 42 0.34 -6.35 11.49
C GLY A 42 -0.45 -5.84 10.30
N VAL A 43 0.05 -6.03 9.07
CA VAL A 43 -0.67 -5.60 7.86
C VAL A 43 -1.79 -6.56 7.46
N VAL A 44 -1.70 -7.84 7.84
CA VAL A 44 -2.72 -8.87 7.55
C VAL A 44 -4.11 -8.47 8.07
N PRO A 45 -4.32 -8.13 9.36
CA PRO A 45 -5.64 -7.74 9.84
C PRO A 45 -6.15 -6.44 9.21
N ILE A 46 -5.26 -5.53 8.79
CA ILE A 46 -5.64 -4.30 8.07
C ILE A 46 -6.13 -4.67 6.66
N ALA A 47 -5.39 -5.53 5.96
CA ALA A 47 -5.75 -6.02 4.63
C ALA A 47 -7.10 -6.75 4.65
N GLU A 48 -7.33 -7.62 5.64
CA GLU A 48 -8.61 -8.30 5.84
C GLU A 48 -9.75 -7.32 6.10
N ALA A 49 -9.54 -6.29 6.93
CA ALA A 49 -10.54 -5.27 7.21
C ALA A 49 -10.89 -4.44 5.97
N LEU A 50 -9.90 -4.09 5.14
CA LEU A 50 -10.12 -3.36 3.88
C LEU A 50 -10.82 -4.21 2.83
N TRP A 51 -10.45 -5.49 2.75
CA TRP A 51 -11.15 -6.47 1.93
C TRP A 51 -12.62 -6.59 2.31
N ALA A 52 -12.89 -6.77 3.61
CA ALA A 52 -14.25 -6.90 4.14
C ALA A 52 -15.10 -5.64 3.88
N LYS A 53 -14.47 -4.48 3.68
CA LYS A 53 -15.11 -3.22 3.28
C LYS A 53 -15.32 -3.08 1.76
N GLY A 54 -15.06 -4.13 0.98
CA GLY A 54 -15.35 -4.18 -0.45
C GLY A 54 -14.23 -3.67 -1.36
N MET A 55 -13.02 -3.48 -0.83
CA MET A 55 -11.86 -3.22 -1.67
C MET A 55 -11.52 -4.48 -2.48
N SER A 56 -11.21 -4.32 -3.77
CA SER A 56 -10.86 -5.45 -4.64
C SER A 56 -9.53 -6.10 -4.25
N LEU A 57 -9.36 -7.37 -4.64
CA LEU A 57 -8.20 -8.18 -4.25
C LEU A 57 -6.86 -7.59 -4.63
N GLY A 58 -6.72 -7.22 -5.90
CA GLY A 58 -5.49 -6.62 -6.40
C GLY A 58 -5.17 -5.31 -5.69
N THR A 59 -6.18 -4.54 -5.30
CA THR A 59 -6.00 -3.28 -4.56
C THR A 59 -5.51 -3.54 -3.13
N VAL A 60 -6.11 -4.49 -2.41
CA VAL A 60 -5.68 -4.89 -1.06
C VAL A 60 -4.25 -5.43 -1.09
N MET A 61 -3.91 -6.24 -2.09
CA MET A 61 -2.55 -6.76 -2.25
C MET A 61 -1.55 -5.65 -2.58
N ALA A 62 -1.91 -4.70 -3.45
CA ALA A 62 -1.05 -3.57 -3.76
C ALA A 62 -0.76 -2.68 -2.54
N PHE A 63 -1.79 -2.41 -1.72
CA PHE A 63 -1.61 -1.75 -0.42
C PHE A 63 -0.66 -2.53 0.49
N THR A 64 -0.86 -3.84 0.62
CA THR A 64 -0.07 -4.69 1.52
C THR A 64 1.40 -4.74 1.09
N MET A 65 1.65 -4.95 -0.21
CA MET A 65 3.00 -4.99 -0.78
C MET A 65 3.73 -3.66 -0.62
N SER A 66 3.07 -2.53 -0.93
CA SER A 66 3.68 -1.20 -0.81
C SER A 66 3.98 -0.82 0.63
N THR A 67 3.10 -1.15 1.57
CA THR A 67 3.31 -0.90 3.01
C THR A 67 4.55 -1.60 3.54
N ILE A 68 4.81 -2.83 3.09
CA ILE A 68 5.99 -3.61 3.50
C ILE A 68 7.25 -3.17 2.73
N ALA A 69 7.15 -2.99 1.41
CA ALA A 69 8.29 -2.84 0.52
C ALA A 69 8.82 -1.40 0.38
N LEU A 70 7.96 -0.41 0.59
CA LEU A 70 8.26 1.01 0.33
C LEU A 70 8.14 1.87 1.59
N SER A 71 8.49 1.32 2.74
CA SER A 71 8.27 2.01 4.01
C SER A 71 9.21 3.21 4.23
N VAL A 72 8.75 4.21 4.99
CA VAL A 72 9.57 5.38 5.36
C VAL A 72 10.90 4.99 6.03
N PRO A 73 10.96 4.04 6.98
CA PRO A 73 12.23 3.64 7.58
C PRO A 73 13.22 3.05 6.57
N GLN A 74 12.73 2.29 5.58
CA GLN A 74 13.57 1.82 4.48
C GLN A 74 14.09 2.98 3.63
N ALA A 75 13.25 3.96 3.30
CA ALA A 75 13.68 5.14 2.54
C ALA A 75 14.78 5.91 3.29
N VAL A 76 14.65 6.08 4.60
CA VAL A 76 15.65 6.75 5.44
C VAL A 76 16.96 5.96 5.51
N MET A 77 16.87 4.64 5.69
CA MET A 77 18.05 3.77 5.71
C MET A 77 18.79 3.80 4.37
N LEU A 78 18.05 3.65 3.27
CA LEU A 78 18.61 3.56 1.92
C LEU A 78 19.16 4.90 1.44
N ARG A 79 18.62 6.04 1.91
CA ARG A 79 19.17 7.38 1.63
C ARG A 79 20.58 7.61 2.17
N ARG A 80 21.03 6.83 3.16
CA ARG A 80 22.42 6.90 3.66
C ARG A 80 23.42 6.27 2.70
N VAL A 81 22.96 5.37 1.82
CA VAL A 81 23.82 4.61 0.88
C VAL A 81 23.54 4.94 -0.59
N MET A 82 22.37 5.49 -0.91
CA MET A 82 21.96 5.83 -2.28
C MET A 82 21.73 7.33 -2.44
N LYS A 83 22.11 7.86 -3.61
CA LYS A 83 21.79 9.24 -4.01
C LYS A 83 20.26 9.39 -4.16
N PRO A 84 19.68 10.56 -3.87
CA PRO A 84 18.24 10.79 -4.00
C PRO A 84 17.62 10.37 -5.35
N PRO A 85 18.27 10.57 -6.52
CA PRO A 85 17.74 10.10 -7.80
C PRO A 85 17.66 8.57 -7.91
N LEU A 86 18.63 7.85 -7.34
CA LEU A 86 18.62 6.38 -7.34
C LEU A 86 17.55 5.83 -6.42
N LEU A 87 17.32 6.50 -5.28
CA LEU A 87 16.23 6.16 -4.36
C LEU A 87 14.87 6.34 -5.04
N ALA A 88 14.66 7.46 -5.74
CA ALA A 88 13.44 7.71 -6.49
C ALA A 88 13.21 6.64 -7.59
N LEU A 89 14.28 6.24 -8.30
CA LEU A 89 14.21 5.19 -9.31
C LEU A 89 13.83 3.83 -8.69
N PHE A 90 14.43 3.47 -7.56
CA PHE A 90 14.10 2.23 -6.85
C PHE A 90 12.64 2.19 -6.41
N PHE A 91 12.18 3.23 -5.70
CA PHE A 91 10.80 3.34 -5.23
C PHE A 91 9.81 3.37 -6.40
N GLY A 92 10.13 4.11 -7.47
CA GLY A 92 9.29 4.19 -8.66
C GLY A 92 9.16 2.84 -9.38
N THR A 93 10.27 2.11 -9.55
CA THR A 93 10.25 0.81 -10.23
C THR A 93 9.48 -0.23 -9.43
N VAL A 94 9.68 -0.28 -8.11
CA VAL A 94 8.96 -1.20 -7.22
C VAL A 94 7.47 -0.84 -7.16
N ALA A 95 7.13 0.44 -7.01
CA ALA A 95 5.74 0.89 -7.02
C ALA A 95 5.05 0.55 -8.35
N PHE A 96 5.74 0.72 -9.47
CA PHE A 96 5.22 0.37 -10.79
C PHE A 96 4.94 -1.12 -10.91
N GLY A 97 5.85 -1.99 -10.44
CA GLY A 97 5.63 -3.43 -10.39
C GLY A 97 4.42 -3.82 -9.53
N ILE A 98 4.28 -3.20 -8.34
CA ILE A 98 3.14 -3.41 -7.46
C ILE A 98 1.83 -3.01 -8.14
N MET A 99 1.81 -1.86 -8.83
CA MET A 99 0.62 -1.40 -9.56
C MET A 99 0.24 -2.37 -10.67
N ILE A 100 1.20 -2.85 -11.48
CA ILE A 100 0.94 -3.83 -12.53
C ILE A 100 0.29 -5.08 -11.94
N ILE A 101 0.86 -5.62 -10.87
CA ILE A 101 0.33 -6.82 -10.22
C ILE A 101 -1.09 -6.55 -9.68
N GLY A 102 -1.30 -5.43 -8.99
CA GLY A 102 -2.61 -5.06 -8.46
C GLY A 102 -3.68 -4.90 -9.55
N PHE A 103 -3.33 -4.28 -10.67
CA PHE A 103 -4.24 -4.17 -11.81
C PHE A 103 -4.53 -5.50 -12.47
N LEU A 104 -3.50 -6.34 -12.69
CA LEU A 104 -3.69 -7.67 -13.26
C LEU A 104 -4.62 -8.53 -12.39
N PHE A 105 -4.45 -8.51 -11.07
CA PHE A 105 -5.32 -9.25 -10.17
C PHE A 105 -6.77 -8.74 -10.18
N ASN A 106 -6.99 -7.43 -10.29
CA ASN A 106 -8.33 -6.85 -10.42
C ASN A 106 -8.99 -7.12 -11.79
N LEU A 107 -8.21 -7.49 -12.81
CA LEU A 107 -8.74 -7.85 -14.14
C LEU A 107 -9.10 -9.34 -14.22
N VAL A 108 -8.38 -10.19 -13.49
CA VAL A 108 -8.56 -11.65 -13.51
C VAL A 108 -9.62 -12.10 -12.49
N GLY A 109 -9.80 -11.38 -11.39
CA GLY A 109 -10.80 -11.67 -10.34
C GLY A 109 -11.53 -10.43 -9.87
#